data_AF-A0A7S0VUH3-F1
#
_entry.id   AF-A0A7S0VUH3-F1
#
_cell.length_a   1.000
_cell.length_b   1.000
_cell.length_c   1.000
_cell.angle_alpha   90.00
_cell.angle_beta   90.00
_cell.angle_gamma   90.00
#
_symmetry.space_group_name_H-M   'P 1'
#
loop_
_entity.id
_entity.type
_entity.pdbx_description
1 polymer ?
#
loop_
_entity_poly.entity_id
_entity_poly.type
_entity_poly.pdbx_seq_one_letter_code
_entity_poly.pdbx_strand_id
1 'polypeptide(L)'
;GGTPFFFTVFVGNEVTIHVGKIEKAEDFRRKHVGGLIKPPFTEERLDEIGPLSKTELWAEGITFERSCVDVIFAGLGWVSLTGIGRVDINAWAPEGVGVMTRLPLMPFEALSTTESFTGAEKKGSTRRSKKNKGSLKQRVRKFR
;
A
#
# COMPACT_ATOMS: atom_id res chain seq x y z
N GLY A 1 10.21 -11.09 -16.39
CA GLY A 1 9.51 -10.78 -15.13
C GLY A 1 10.40 -11.24 -14.00
N GLY A 2 10.73 -10.36 -13.06
CA GLY A 2 11.54 -10.72 -11.89
C GLY A 2 10.77 -11.59 -10.89
N THR A 3 11.49 -12.21 -9.97
CA THR A 3 10.91 -12.92 -8.83
C THR A 3 10.10 -11.94 -7.97
N PRO A 4 8.85 -12.27 -7.58
CA PRO A 4 8.06 -11.40 -6.73
C PRO A 4 8.70 -11.28 -5.34
N PHE A 5 8.46 -10.13 -4.70
CA PHE A 5 8.80 -9.88 -3.30
C PHE A 5 7.51 -9.55 -2.53
N PHE A 6 7.42 -10.02 -1.29
CA PHE A 6 6.37 -9.63 -0.35
C PHE A 6 6.84 -8.45 0.50
N PHE A 7 5.90 -7.54 0.74
CA PHE A 7 6.09 -6.34 1.55
C PHE A 7 5.05 -6.40 2.68
N THR A 8 5.51 -6.65 3.91
CA THR A 8 4.65 -6.64 5.10
C THR A 8 4.83 -5.31 5.81
N VAL A 9 3.75 -4.52 5.94
CA VAL A 9 3.82 -3.15 6.48
C VAL A 9 3.37 -3.15 7.92
N PHE A 10 4.21 -2.63 8.81
CA PHE A 10 3.95 -2.46 10.24
C PHE A 10 3.90 -0.97 10.55
N VAL A 11 2.68 -0.44 10.67
CA VAL A 11 2.39 0.97 10.95
C VAL A 11 1.16 1.07 11.85
N GLY A 12 0.87 2.26 12.39
CA GLY A 12 -0.34 2.49 13.16
C GLY A 12 -1.61 2.24 12.35
N ASN A 13 -2.66 1.74 12.99
CA ASN A 13 -3.92 1.33 12.33
C ASN A 13 -4.61 2.44 11.52
N GLU A 14 -4.42 3.70 11.90
CA GLU A 14 -5.01 4.87 11.23
C GLU A 14 -4.21 5.30 9.98
N VAL A 15 -3.04 4.69 9.73
CA VAL A 15 -2.21 4.99 8.56
C VAL A 15 -2.76 4.23 7.35
N THR A 16 -3.33 4.97 6.41
CA THR A 16 -3.81 4.38 5.15
C THR A 16 -2.65 4.12 4.20
N ILE A 17 -2.56 2.89 3.69
CA ILE A 17 -1.54 2.49 2.72
C ILE A 17 -2.09 2.64 1.31
N HIS A 18 -1.38 3.38 0.46
CA HIS A 18 -1.70 3.53 -0.95
C HIS A 18 -0.67 2.79 -1.80
N VAL A 19 -1.11 1.75 -2.52
CA VAL A 19 -0.26 0.99 -3.44
C VAL A 19 -0.54 1.44 -4.87
N GLY A 20 0.52 1.76 -5.61
CA GLY A 20 0.42 2.26 -6.98
C GLY A 20 1.72 2.12 -7.75
N LYS A 21 1.70 2.51 -9.02
CA LYS A 21 2.91 2.52 -9.85
C LYS A 21 3.74 3.77 -9.59
N ILE A 22 5.06 3.64 -9.58
CA ILE A 22 5.97 4.75 -9.29
C ILE A 22 5.83 5.90 -10.29
N GLU A 23 5.54 5.62 -11.57
CA GLU A 23 5.40 6.66 -12.60
C GLU A 23 4.19 7.58 -12.34
N LYS A 24 3.22 7.12 -11.54
CA LYS A 24 2.03 7.89 -11.17
C LYS A 24 2.10 8.45 -9.74
N ALA A 25 3.17 8.15 -8.99
CA ALA A 25 3.24 8.45 -7.56
C ALA A 25 3.16 9.97 -7.30
N GLU A 26 3.93 10.77 -8.03
CA GLU A 26 3.98 12.22 -7.85
C GLU A 26 2.67 12.89 -8.24
N ASP A 27 2.09 12.49 -9.37
CA ASP A 27 0.79 12.97 -9.84
C ASP A 27 -0.35 12.59 -8.88
N PHE A 28 -0.31 11.36 -8.36
CA PHE A 28 -1.27 10.88 -7.37
C PHE A 28 -1.14 11.68 -6.07
N ARG A 29 0.09 11.92 -5.60
CA ARG A 29 0.37 12.76 -4.44
C ARG A 29 -0.27 14.13 -4.61
N ARG A 30 0.15 14.88 -5.64
CA ARG A 30 -0.32 16.24 -5.92
C ARG A 30 -1.85 16.37 -6.01
N LYS A 31 -2.52 15.41 -6.64
CA LYS A 31 -3.99 15.46 -6.84
C LYS A 31 -4.80 15.11 -5.59
N HIS A 32 -4.21 14.42 -4.62
CA HIS A 32 -4.96 13.79 -3.55
C HIS A 32 -4.51 14.15 -2.12
N VAL A 33 -3.50 15.02 -1.96
CA VAL A 33 -3.14 15.65 -0.67
C VAL A 33 -4.38 16.27 -0.03
N GLY A 34 -4.56 16.08 1.29
CA GLY A 34 -5.70 16.61 2.05
C GLY A 34 -7.03 15.87 1.82
N GLY A 35 -7.09 15.03 0.78
CA GLY A 35 -8.25 14.20 0.42
C GLY A 35 -8.05 12.73 0.78
N LEU A 36 -7.54 11.94 -0.18
CA LEU A 36 -7.22 10.53 0.04
C LEU A 36 -5.90 10.37 0.78
N ILE A 37 -4.91 11.20 0.47
CA ILE A 37 -3.61 11.18 1.14
C ILE A 37 -3.70 12.02 2.40
N LYS A 38 -3.74 11.32 3.52
CA LYS A 38 -3.76 11.85 4.88
C LYS A 38 -2.83 10.97 5.72
N PRO A 39 -2.14 11.51 6.74
CA PRO A 39 -2.14 12.90 7.19
C PRO A 39 -1.08 13.72 6.44
N PRO A 40 -1.51 14.65 5.59
CA PRO A 40 -1.54 16.06 5.99
C PRO A 40 -2.89 16.71 5.69
N PHE A 41 -3.42 17.51 6.62
CA PHE A 41 -4.78 18.06 6.52
C PHE A 41 -4.85 19.39 5.75
N THR A 42 -3.70 20.05 5.50
CA THR A 42 -3.64 21.33 4.78
C THR A 42 -2.38 21.41 3.90
N GLU A 43 -2.36 22.36 2.95
CA GLU A 43 -1.20 22.61 2.11
C GLU A 43 -0.04 23.22 2.91
N GLU A 44 -0.33 24.08 3.87
CA GLU A 44 0.68 24.67 4.76
C GLU A 44 1.41 23.59 5.56
N ARG A 45 0.70 22.55 6.02
CA ARG A 45 1.32 21.42 6.71
C ARG A 45 2.19 20.59 5.76
N LEU A 46 1.86 20.54 4.48
CA LEU A 46 2.70 19.88 3.48
C LEU A 46 4.01 20.65 3.29
N ASP A 47 3.95 21.99 3.26
CA ASP A 47 5.13 22.85 3.17
C ASP A 47 6.02 22.71 4.41
N GLU A 48 5.43 22.61 5.61
CA GLU A 48 6.15 22.35 6.86
C GLU A 48 6.86 20.99 6.90
N ILE A 49 6.29 19.96 6.24
CA ILE A 49 6.93 18.65 6.10
C ILE A 49 8.19 18.76 5.23
N GLY A 50 8.20 19.69 4.27
CA GLY A 50 9.35 19.96 3.43
C GLY A 50 9.57 18.90 2.35
N PRO A 51 10.72 18.98 1.64
CA PRO A 51 11.05 18.07 0.56
C PRO A 51 11.30 16.64 1.06
N LEU A 52 11.08 15.67 0.17
CA LEU A 52 11.43 14.28 0.43
C LEU A 52 12.87 14.02 -0.02
N SER A 53 13.64 13.36 0.84
CA SER A 53 14.95 12.82 0.52
C SER A 53 14.85 11.33 0.16
N LYS A 54 15.66 10.93 -0.82
CA LYS A 54 15.74 9.55 -1.32
C LYS A 54 16.84 8.79 -0.58
N THR A 55 16.50 7.63 -0.05
CA THR A 55 17.45 6.65 0.46
C THR A 55 17.43 5.41 -0.44
N GLU A 56 18.56 5.09 -1.05
CA GLU A 56 18.73 3.90 -1.87
C GLU A 56 19.20 2.74 -0.99
N LEU A 57 18.46 1.64 -1.04
CA LEU A 57 18.71 0.44 -0.25
C LEU A 57 18.66 -0.78 -1.17
N TRP A 58 19.29 -1.85 -0.74
CA TRP A 58 19.12 -3.16 -1.36
C TRP A 58 19.09 -4.24 -0.30
N ALA A 59 18.47 -5.37 -0.64
CA ALA A 59 18.44 -6.54 0.20
C ALA A 59 18.50 -7.81 -0.66
N GLU A 60 18.90 -8.91 -0.05
CA GLU A 60 18.89 -10.22 -0.68
C GLU A 60 18.08 -11.18 0.17
N GLY A 61 17.01 -11.71 -0.42
CA GLY A 61 16.18 -12.72 0.19
C GLY A 61 16.59 -14.12 -0.25
N ILE A 62 16.39 -15.11 0.61
CA ILE A 62 16.76 -16.50 0.34
C ILE A 62 15.55 -17.46 0.44
N THR A 63 14.41 -16.98 0.92
CA THR A 63 13.22 -17.80 1.14
C THR A 63 11.95 -16.94 1.15
N PHE A 64 10.81 -17.56 0.83
CA PHE A 64 9.48 -16.95 1.01
C PHE A 64 8.90 -17.15 2.42
N GLU A 65 9.58 -17.91 3.29
CA GLU A 65 9.10 -18.22 4.64
C GLU A 65 9.55 -17.21 5.69
N ARG A 66 10.58 -16.41 5.38
CA ARG A 66 11.23 -15.52 6.33
C ARG A 66 11.61 -14.19 5.68
N SER A 67 11.28 -13.09 6.34
CA SER A 67 11.79 -11.78 5.96
C SER A 67 13.31 -11.75 6.00
N CYS A 68 13.91 -11.03 5.04
CA CYS A 68 15.35 -10.79 4.98
C CYS A 68 15.76 -9.46 5.64
N VAL A 69 14.91 -8.44 5.58
CA VAL A 69 15.21 -7.11 6.15
C VAL A 69 13.95 -6.35 6.54
N ASP A 70 14.04 -5.53 7.59
CA ASP A 70 13.09 -4.45 7.85
C ASP A 70 13.66 -3.13 7.33
N VAL A 71 12.89 -2.40 6.52
CA VAL A 71 13.14 -1.00 6.15
C VAL A 71 12.35 -0.11 7.09
N ILE A 72 13.04 0.63 7.96
CA ILE A 72 12.47 1.46 9.01
C ILE A 72 12.28 2.89 8.52
N PHE A 73 11.11 3.47 8.82
CA PHE A 73 10.83 4.89 8.69
C PHE A 73 10.62 5.46 10.10
N ALA A 74 11.57 6.26 10.58
CA ALA A 74 11.58 6.77 11.94
C ALA A 74 10.26 7.47 12.30
N GLY A 75 9.64 7.04 13.41
CA GLY A 75 8.37 7.61 13.90
C GLY A 75 7.10 7.13 13.19
N LEU A 76 7.20 6.38 12.09
CA LEU A 76 6.04 5.84 11.37
C LEU A 76 5.89 4.32 11.55
N GLY A 77 6.98 3.57 11.42
CA GLY A 77 6.95 2.12 11.42
C GLY A 77 8.02 1.51 10.51
N TRP A 78 7.76 0.32 9.98
CA TRP A 78 8.68 -0.36 9.06
C TRP A 78 7.95 -1.22 8.03
N VAL A 79 8.68 -1.57 6.97
CA VAL A 79 8.26 -2.51 5.94
C VAL A 79 9.22 -3.70 5.95
N SER A 80 8.71 -4.90 6.19
CA SER A 80 9.49 -6.13 6.20
C SER A 80 9.43 -6.80 4.83
N LEU A 81 10.60 -7.17 4.29
CA LEU A 81 10.75 -7.70 2.94
C LEU A 81 11.00 -9.21 2.98
N THR A 82 10.22 -9.98 2.23
CA THR A 82 10.36 -11.44 2.11
C THR A 82 10.40 -11.84 0.63
N GLY A 83 11.34 -12.68 0.23
CA GLY A 83 11.48 -13.09 -1.16
C GLY A 83 12.76 -13.86 -1.44
N ILE A 84 13.00 -14.19 -2.70
CA ILE A 84 14.22 -14.86 -3.15
C ILE A 84 14.92 -13.98 -4.19
N GLY A 85 16.21 -13.73 -3.98
CA GLY A 85 17.06 -12.90 -4.82
C GLY A 85 17.20 -11.45 -4.32
N ARG A 86 17.87 -10.64 -5.15
CA ARG A 86 18.12 -9.22 -4.88
C ARG A 86 16.89 -8.37 -5.14
N VAL A 87 16.64 -7.41 -4.25
CA VAL A 87 15.67 -6.34 -4.41
C VAL A 87 16.34 -5.00 -4.14
N ASP A 88 16.16 -4.03 -5.05
CA ASP A 88 16.60 -2.65 -4.88
C ASP A 88 15.39 -1.78 -4.52
N ILE A 89 15.53 -0.93 -3.49
CA ILE A 89 14.45 -0.13 -2.91
C ILE A 89 14.87 1.34 -2.90
N ASN A 90 13.97 2.20 -3.37
CA ASN A 90 14.08 3.65 -3.21
C ASN A 90 13.06 4.09 -2.17
N ALA A 91 13.52 4.35 -0.94
CA ALA A 91 12.69 4.83 0.14
C ALA A 91 12.73 6.36 0.18
N TRP A 92 11.56 7.00 0.24
CA TRP A 92 11.43 8.46 0.30
C TRP A 92 10.81 8.88 1.61
N ALA A 93 11.45 9.81 2.32
CA ALA A 93 10.96 10.36 3.58
C ALA A 93 11.30 11.86 3.67
N PRO A 94 10.59 12.66 4.48
CA PRO A 94 10.92 14.07 4.68
C PRO A 94 12.36 14.25 5.14
N GLU A 95 13.00 15.35 4.75
CA GLU A 95 14.35 15.68 5.24
C GLU A 95 14.40 15.68 6.77
N GLY A 96 15.43 15.04 7.33
CA GLY A 96 15.58 14.84 8.78
C GLY A 96 14.85 13.61 9.34
N VAL A 97 13.96 12.96 8.58
CA VAL A 97 13.37 11.67 8.96
C VAL A 97 14.31 10.53 8.58
N GLY A 98 14.75 9.78 9.58
CA GLY A 98 15.66 8.66 9.38
C GLY A 98 15.02 7.48 8.64
N VAL A 99 15.67 7.04 7.56
CA VAL A 99 15.40 5.76 6.89
C VAL A 99 16.60 4.85 7.08
N MET A 100 16.39 3.65 7.60
CA MET A 100 17.46 2.69 7.87
C MET A 100 16.99 1.25 7.73
N THR A 101 17.91 0.30 7.76
CA THR A 101 17.60 -1.13 7.76
C THR A 101 17.95 -1.78 9.10
N ARG A 102 17.28 -2.89 9.42
CA ARG A 102 17.64 -3.77 10.53
C ARG A 102 17.27 -5.22 10.23
N LEU A 103 17.67 -6.12 11.14
CA LEU A 103 17.16 -7.48 11.17
C LEU A 103 15.65 -7.51 11.45
N PRO A 104 14.87 -8.36 10.76
CA PRO A 104 13.43 -8.41 10.95
C PRO A 104 13.01 -8.77 12.37
N LEU A 105 12.10 -7.97 12.95
CA LEU A 105 11.54 -8.27 14.27
C LEU A 105 10.45 -9.34 14.23
N MET A 106 9.66 -9.36 13.15
CA MET A 106 8.54 -10.28 12.97
C MET A 106 8.72 -11.04 11.65
N PRO A 107 9.66 -11.99 11.59
CA PRO A 107 10.16 -12.52 10.32
C PRO A 107 9.20 -13.48 9.60
N PHE A 108 8.12 -13.93 10.23
CA PHE A 108 7.23 -14.97 9.70
C PHE A 108 5.88 -14.44 9.20
N GLU A 109 5.65 -13.12 9.24
CA GLU A 109 4.34 -12.53 8.95
C GLU A 109 3.92 -12.60 7.48
N ALA A 110 4.86 -12.81 6.55
CA ALA A 110 4.52 -12.99 5.14
C ALA A 110 3.65 -14.25 4.88
N LEU A 111 3.57 -15.17 5.84
CA LEU A 111 2.79 -16.40 5.74
C LEU A 111 1.29 -16.21 6.06
N SER A 112 0.90 -15.11 6.71
CA SER A 112 -0.43 -14.97 7.30
C SER A 112 -1.50 -14.53 6.30
N THR A 113 -1.19 -13.65 5.35
CA THR A 113 -2.07 -13.26 4.23
C THR A 113 -1.30 -12.47 3.18
N THR A 114 -1.48 -12.76 1.88
CA THR A 114 -0.91 -11.96 0.79
C THR A 114 -1.99 -11.45 -0.16
N GLU A 115 -2.24 -10.14 -0.16
CA GLU A 115 -2.89 -9.46 -1.29
C GLU A 115 -1.86 -9.27 -2.42
N SER A 116 -2.23 -9.60 -3.66
CA SER A 116 -1.32 -9.53 -4.80
C SER A 116 -1.58 -8.27 -5.63
N PHE A 117 -0.58 -7.39 -5.75
CA PHE A 117 -0.60 -6.26 -6.69
C PHE A 117 0.22 -6.60 -7.95
N THR A 118 -0.45 -6.78 -9.08
CA THR A 118 0.21 -7.15 -10.36
C THR A 118 0.43 -5.97 -11.31
N GLY A 119 0.05 -4.74 -10.91
CA GLY A 119 0.25 -3.54 -11.73
C GLY A 119 -0.52 -3.51 -13.06
N ALA A 120 -1.44 -4.46 -13.32
CA ALA A 120 -2.25 -4.45 -14.53
C ALA A 120 -3.21 -3.25 -14.53
N GLU A 121 -3.28 -2.54 -15.66
CA GLU A 121 -4.23 -1.45 -15.85
C GLU A 121 -5.64 -2.04 -15.94
N LYS A 122 -6.53 -1.69 -14.99
CA LYS A 122 -7.96 -2.02 -15.11
C LYS A 122 -8.53 -1.22 -16.30
N LYS A 123 -8.62 -1.83 -17.48
CA LYS A 123 -9.56 -1.35 -18.52
C LYS A 123 -10.95 -1.36 -17.89
N GLY A 124 -11.57 -0.18 -17.80
CA GLY A 124 -12.87 0.00 -17.15
C GLY A 124 -13.90 -1.01 -17.67
N SER A 125 -14.32 -1.93 -16.82
CA SER A 125 -15.50 -2.73 -17.08
C SER A 125 -16.71 -1.85 -16.84
N THR A 126 -17.28 -1.28 -17.91
CA THR A 126 -18.61 -0.70 -17.86
C THR A 126 -19.60 -1.81 -17.50
N ARG A 127 -19.98 -1.91 -16.22
CA ARG A 127 -21.09 -2.76 -15.79
C ARG A 127 -22.38 -2.25 -16.46
N ARG A 128 -22.78 -2.88 -17.56
CA ARG A 128 -24.13 -2.72 -18.12
C ARG A 128 -25.15 -3.26 -17.11
N SER A 129 -25.84 -2.35 -16.42
CA SER A 129 -27.00 -2.65 -15.59
C SER A 129 -28.17 -3.07 -16.50
N LYS A 130 -28.54 -4.36 -16.47
CA LYS A 130 -29.81 -4.85 -17.06
C LYS A 130 -30.94 -4.49 -16.10
N LYS A 131 -31.69 -3.44 -16.47
CA LYS A 131 -32.87 -2.94 -15.78
C LYS A 131 -34.06 -3.88 -16.05
N ASN A 132 -34.39 -4.78 -15.12
CA ASN A 132 -35.65 -5.54 -15.19
C ASN A 132 -36.81 -4.67 -14.67
N LYS A 133 -37.72 -4.27 -15.56
CA LYS A 133 -38.97 -3.59 -15.23
C LYS A 133 -40.08 -4.64 -15.03
N GLY A 134 -40.62 -4.69 -13.81
CA GLY A 134 -42.05 -4.74 -13.52
C GLY A 134 -42.77 -6.10 -13.58
N SER A 135 -43.31 -6.50 -12.43
CA SER A 135 -44.77 -6.72 -12.27
C SER A 135 -45.10 -6.95 -10.79
N LEU A 136 -45.74 -5.94 -10.18
CA LEU A 136 -46.45 -6.05 -8.90
C LEU A 136 -47.72 -6.90 -9.12
N LYS A 137 -47.94 -7.92 -8.29
CA LYS A 137 -49.30 -8.40 -7.98
C LYS A 137 -49.47 -8.68 -6.48
N GLN A 138 -50.63 -8.27 -6.00
CA GLN A 138 -51.05 -7.96 -4.64
C GLN A 138 -51.27 -9.17 -3.71
N ARG A 139 -51.20 -8.85 -2.40
CA ARG A 139 -51.99 -9.32 -1.23
C ARG A 139 -52.77 -10.62 -1.38
N VAL A 140 -52.68 -11.52 -0.37
CA VAL A 140 -53.74 -11.82 0.63
C VAL A 140 -53.11 -12.55 1.83
N ARG A 141 -53.38 -12.05 3.05
CA ARG A 141 -53.19 -12.77 4.33
C ARG A 141 -54.38 -13.72 4.55
N LYS A 142 -54.15 -14.99 4.89
CA LYS A 142 -55.05 -15.82 5.73
C LYS A 142 -54.40 -17.15 6.10
N PHE A 143 -54.21 -17.41 7.39
CA PHE A 143 -54.31 -18.72 8.07
C PHE A 143 -54.49 -18.35 9.55
N ARG A 144 -55.69 -18.51 10.13
CA ARG A 144 -56.27 -19.72 10.73
C ARG A 144 -55.40 -20.30 11.84
#